data_AF-A0A250ISI6-F1
#
_entry.id   AF-A0A250ISI6-F1
#
_cell.length_a   1.000
_cell.length_b   1.000
_cell.length_c   1.000
_cell.angle_alpha   90.00
_cell.angle_beta   90.00
_cell.angle_gamma   90.00
#
_symmetry.space_group_name_H-M   'P 1'
#
loop_
_entity.id
_entity.type
_entity.pdbx_description
1 polymer ?
#
loop_
_entity_poly.entity_id
_entity_poly.type
_entity_poly.pdbx_seq_one_letter_code
_entity_poly.pdbx_strand_id
1 'polypeptide(L)'
;MDHVEGILKECVAQAHADVNEAYQQSGGSKFANGKFPNDAECKKFIGRDATGERVTLAQELGRLKHAAAFACIKSRLPPELRDNFTVEPRYKPDPDVNGVGLSNGGLDTLHPDFVVHGTRNATDVQCVYEFKFPCLSDHKLNPLIAPGVRGQLQGYQKLTRRCPAAIVSPKGLDSLEK
;
A
#
# COMPACT_ATOMS: atom_id res chain seq x y z
N MET A 1 -10.97 -0.71 15.40
CA MET A 1 -10.73 -0.88 13.96
C MET A 1 -10.88 0.45 13.24
N ASP A 2 -12.02 1.13 13.40
CA ASP A 2 -12.33 2.41 12.73
C ASP A 2 -11.26 3.50 12.92
N HIS A 3 -10.66 3.60 14.11
CA HIS A 3 -9.57 4.55 14.37
C HIS A 3 -8.31 4.26 13.54
N VAL A 4 -7.89 2.99 13.47
CA VAL A 4 -6.71 2.57 12.68
C VAL A 4 -6.99 2.85 11.21
N GLU A 5 -8.13 2.40 10.68
CA GLU A 5 -8.51 2.66 9.29
C GLU A 5 -8.60 4.15 8.96
N GLY A 6 -9.11 4.96 9.90
CA GLY A 6 -9.11 6.42 9.79
C GLY A 6 -7.70 6.97 9.56
N ILE A 7 -6.74 6.57 10.41
CA ILE A 7 -5.33 6.98 10.29
C ILE A 7 -4.73 6.50 8.96
N LEU A 8 -4.99 5.25 8.55
CA LEU A 8 -4.47 4.73 7.28
C LEU A 8 -4.96 5.57 6.09
N LYS A 9 -6.27 5.86 6.04
CA LYS A 9 -6.87 6.70 4.97
C LYS A 9 -6.28 8.10 4.95
N GLU A 10 -6.19 8.75 6.12
CA GLU A 10 -5.60 10.09 6.24
C GLU A 10 -4.14 10.11 5.80
N CYS A 11 -3.33 9.16 6.25
CA CYS A 11 -1.91 9.12 5.91
C CYS A 11 -1.66 8.81 4.43
N VAL A 12 -2.46 7.93 3.81
CA VAL A 12 -2.39 7.68 2.37
C VAL A 12 -2.81 8.94 1.58
N ALA A 13 -3.89 9.61 1.97
CA ALA A 13 -4.30 10.85 1.30
C ALA A 13 -3.25 11.96 1.45
N GLN A 14 -2.71 12.14 2.65
CA GLN A 14 -1.65 13.10 2.95
C GLN A 14 -0.39 12.82 2.14
N ALA A 15 0.10 11.58 2.17
CA ALA A 15 1.27 11.17 1.41
C ALA A 15 1.09 11.42 -0.09
N HIS A 16 -0.10 11.19 -0.63
CA HIS A 16 -0.40 11.50 -2.03
C HIS A 16 -0.25 12.99 -2.34
N ALA A 17 -0.82 13.87 -1.51
CA ALA A 17 -0.74 15.31 -1.69
C ALA A 17 0.70 15.82 -1.54
N ASP A 18 1.35 15.50 -0.41
CA ASP A 18 2.67 16.00 -0.04
C ASP A 18 3.74 15.59 -1.03
N VAL A 19 3.75 14.32 -1.48
CA VAL A 19 4.75 13.87 -2.44
C VAL A 19 4.57 14.54 -3.79
N ASN A 20 3.33 14.74 -4.24
CA ASN A 20 3.10 15.43 -5.51
C ASN A 20 3.52 16.90 -5.43
N GLU A 21 3.29 17.57 -4.30
CA GLU A 21 3.74 18.94 -4.09
C GLU A 21 5.26 19.01 -4.01
N ALA A 22 5.87 18.22 -3.13
CA ALA A 22 7.31 18.19 -2.88
C ALA A 22 8.09 17.85 -4.16
N TYR A 23 7.64 16.86 -4.93
CA TYR A 23 8.28 16.49 -6.20
C TYR A 23 8.41 17.68 -7.15
N GLN A 24 7.36 18.51 -7.24
CA GLN A 24 7.35 19.70 -8.09
C GLN A 24 8.20 20.85 -7.53
N GLN A 25 8.55 20.84 -6.25
CA GLN A 25 9.38 21.85 -5.59
C GLN A 25 10.87 21.47 -5.56
N SER A 26 11.18 20.17 -5.41
CA SER A 26 12.53 19.65 -5.20
C SER A 26 13.28 19.30 -6.50
N GLY A 27 12.92 19.92 -7.62
CA GLY A 27 13.58 19.72 -8.92
C GLY A 27 12.94 18.67 -9.84
N GLY A 28 11.80 18.07 -9.47
CA GLY A 28 10.98 17.30 -10.39
C GLY A 28 10.25 18.19 -11.42
N SER A 29 9.72 17.57 -12.47
CA SER A 29 8.92 18.29 -13.47
C SER A 29 7.62 18.82 -12.88
N LYS A 30 7.25 20.06 -13.20
CA LYS A 30 5.91 20.59 -12.92
C LYS A 30 4.86 19.76 -13.67
N PHE A 31 3.79 19.39 -12.97
CA PHE A 31 2.67 18.70 -13.61
C PHE A 31 1.81 19.70 -14.38
N ALA A 32 1.22 19.27 -15.50
CA ALA A 32 0.41 20.14 -16.36
C ALA A 32 -0.75 20.82 -15.61
N ASN A 33 -1.32 20.16 -14.60
CA ASN A 33 -2.39 20.70 -13.76
C ASN A 33 -1.89 21.32 -12.44
N GLY A 34 -0.57 21.34 -12.20
CA GLY A 34 0.07 21.84 -10.99
C GLY A 34 -0.13 21.00 -9.71
N LYS A 35 -0.91 19.92 -9.76
CA LYS A 35 -1.34 19.15 -8.58
C LYS A 35 -0.89 17.70 -8.58
N PHE A 36 -1.04 16.99 -9.69
CA PHE A 36 -0.69 15.56 -9.81
C PHE A 36 -0.52 15.17 -11.28
N PRO A 37 0.28 14.14 -11.60
CA PRO A 37 0.54 13.77 -12.98
C PRO A 37 -0.71 13.28 -13.71
N ASN A 38 -0.82 13.65 -14.99
CA ASN A 38 -1.74 13.03 -15.95
C ASN A 38 -1.15 11.73 -16.51
N ASP A 39 -1.93 10.99 -17.31
CA ASP A 39 -1.53 9.69 -17.83
C ASP A 39 -0.23 9.70 -18.66
N ALA A 40 -0.02 10.75 -19.46
CA ALA A 40 1.21 10.89 -20.25
C ALA A 40 2.42 11.14 -19.33
N GLU A 41 2.25 11.98 -18.31
CA GLU A 41 3.26 12.25 -17.30
C GLU A 41 3.59 11.00 -16.48
N CYS A 42 2.58 10.25 -16.03
CA CYS A 42 2.72 8.99 -15.31
C CYS A 42 3.59 7.96 -16.07
N LYS A 43 3.43 7.90 -17.40
CA LYS A 43 4.14 6.96 -18.28
C LYS A 43 5.54 7.43 -18.67
N LYS A 44 5.95 8.65 -18.30
CA LYS A 44 7.29 9.15 -18.60
C LYS A 44 8.34 8.23 -18.00
N PHE A 45 9.30 7.84 -18.81
CA PHE A 45 10.49 7.14 -18.38
C PHE A 45 11.42 8.12 -17.66
N ILE A 46 11.81 7.79 -16.44
CA ILE A 46 12.67 8.66 -15.61
C ILE A 46 14.06 8.07 -15.35
N GLY A 47 14.27 6.80 -15.69
CA GLY A 47 15.55 6.14 -15.51
C GLY A 47 15.43 4.63 -15.43
N ARG A 48 16.54 3.97 -15.11
CA ARG A 48 16.58 2.54 -14.80
C ARG A 48 16.90 2.34 -13.33
N ASP A 49 16.38 1.29 -12.73
CA ASP A 49 16.75 0.88 -11.38
C ASP A 49 18.07 0.10 -11.37
N ALA A 50 18.44 -0.45 -10.20
CA ALA A 50 19.68 -1.19 -10.01
C ALA A 50 19.76 -2.51 -10.80
N THR A 51 18.63 -3.08 -11.21
CA THR A 51 18.59 -4.30 -12.05
C THR A 51 18.55 -3.96 -13.54
N GLY A 52 18.49 -2.67 -13.87
CA GLY A 52 18.41 -2.16 -15.23
C GLY A 52 16.98 -2.10 -15.77
N GLU A 53 15.96 -2.36 -14.96
CA GLU A 53 14.56 -2.26 -15.38
C GLU A 53 14.14 -0.80 -15.55
N ARG A 54 13.22 -0.55 -16.50
CA ARG A 54 12.74 0.80 -16.78
C ARG A 54 11.83 1.27 -15.66
N VAL A 55 12.13 2.42 -15.09
CA VAL A 55 11.31 3.09 -14.08
C VAL A 55 10.52 4.22 -14.73
N THR A 56 9.21 4.20 -14.51
CA THR A 56 8.29 5.27 -14.90
C THR A 56 8.07 6.25 -13.76
N LEU A 57 7.62 7.46 -14.08
CA LEU A 57 7.26 8.46 -13.07
C LEU A 57 6.17 7.93 -12.11
N ALA A 58 5.23 7.13 -12.61
CA ALA A 58 4.22 6.48 -11.78
C ALA A 58 4.83 5.58 -10.70
N GLN A 59 5.84 4.78 -11.06
CA GLN A 59 6.52 3.88 -10.11
C GLN A 59 7.29 4.67 -9.05
N GLU A 60 8.05 5.69 -9.44
CA GLU A 60 8.82 6.49 -8.49
C GLU A 60 7.93 7.28 -7.54
N LEU A 61 6.90 7.96 -8.05
CA LEU A 61 5.96 8.65 -7.19
C LEU A 61 5.21 7.67 -6.29
N GLY A 62 4.90 6.46 -6.77
CA GLY A 62 4.33 5.40 -5.95
C GLY A 62 5.24 5.03 -4.77
N ARG A 63 6.53 4.77 -5.04
CA ARG A 63 7.54 4.45 -4.02
C ARG A 63 7.68 5.55 -2.97
N LEU A 64 7.78 6.80 -3.41
CA LEU A 64 7.86 7.97 -2.52
C LEU A 64 6.60 8.09 -1.64
N LYS A 65 5.42 7.82 -2.20
CA LYS A 65 4.15 7.87 -1.48
C LYS A 65 3.99 6.75 -0.45
N HIS A 66 4.45 5.52 -0.74
CA HIS A 66 4.51 4.47 0.28
C HIS A 66 5.40 4.90 1.45
N ALA A 67 6.62 5.35 1.16
CA ALA A 67 7.55 5.80 2.20
C ALA A 67 6.95 6.92 3.07
N ALA A 68 6.32 7.92 2.45
CA ALA A 68 5.65 9.00 3.17
C ALA A 68 4.43 8.53 3.99
N ALA A 69 3.62 7.60 3.46
CA ALA A 69 2.48 7.05 4.17
C ALA A 69 2.92 6.25 5.40
N PHE A 70 3.94 5.40 5.28
CA PHE A 70 4.49 4.66 6.42
C PHE A 70 5.07 5.60 7.49
N ALA A 71 5.77 6.65 7.09
CA ALA A 71 6.26 7.66 8.02
C ALA A 71 5.11 8.35 8.79
N CYS A 72 4.03 8.71 8.09
CA CYS A 72 2.83 9.28 8.70
C CYS A 72 2.14 8.29 9.66
N ILE A 73 1.99 7.02 9.27
CA ILE A 73 1.35 6.00 10.09
C ILE A 73 2.15 5.76 11.37
N LYS A 74 3.48 5.67 11.26
CA LYS A 74 4.38 5.50 12.40
C LYS A 74 4.32 6.67 13.39
N SER A 75 4.05 7.89 12.92
CA SER A 75 3.95 9.08 13.77
C SER A 75 2.58 9.25 14.42
N ARG A 76 1.50 8.79 13.77
CA ARG A 76 0.13 8.95 14.26
C ARG A 76 -0.40 7.76 15.05
N LEU A 77 0.05 6.53 14.78
CA LEU A 77 -0.40 5.38 15.55
C LEU A 77 0.21 5.39 16.96
N PRO A 78 -0.63 5.30 18.01
CA PRO A 78 -0.17 5.27 19.40
C PRO A 78 0.83 4.12 19.62
N PRO A 79 1.91 4.32 20.41
CA PRO A 79 2.85 3.26 20.77
C PRO A 79 2.17 2.01 21.35
N GLU A 80 1.06 2.19 22.07
CA GLU A 80 0.30 1.14 22.73
C GLU A 80 -0.39 0.19 21.73
N LEU A 81 -0.62 0.64 20.50
CA LEU A 81 -1.17 -0.19 19.44
C LEU A 81 -0.09 -0.93 18.63
N ARG A 82 1.21 -0.63 18.83
CA ARG A 82 2.30 -1.23 18.03
C ARG A 82 2.36 -2.75 18.16
N ASP A 83 1.88 -3.31 19.25
CA ASP A 83 1.82 -4.76 19.47
C ASP A 83 0.65 -5.44 18.72
N ASN A 84 -0.18 -4.66 18.03
CA ASN A 84 -1.39 -5.12 17.33
C ASN A 84 -1.31 -4.94 15.81
N PHE A 85 -0.20 -4.42 15.29
CA PHE A 85 -0.02 -4.30 13.85
C PHE A 85 1.44 -4.48 13.43
N THR A 86 1.61 -4.86 12.17
CA THR A 86 2.92 -4.90 11.52
C THR A 86 2.85 -4.14 10.19
N VAL A 87 3.90 -3.35 9.91
CA VAL A 87 4.10 -2.64 8.65
C VAL A 87 5.01 -3.48 7.77
N GLU A 88 4.61 -3.68 6.51
CA GLU A 88 5.32 -4.48 5.50
C GLU A 88 5.73 -5.91 5.96
N PRO A 89 4.82 -6.70 6.60
CA PRO A 89 5.15 -8.08 6.96
C PRO A 89 5.27 -8.99 5.74
N ARG A 90 5.92 -10.14 5.96
CA ARG A 90 6.05 -11.22 4.98
C ARG A 90 5.42 -12.49 5.52
N TYR A 91 4.45 -13.01 4.78
CA TYR A 91 3.73 -14.22 5.13
C TYR A 91 3.90 -15.30 4.07
N LYS A 92 3.95 -16.57 4.52
CA LYS A 92 3.70 -17.73 3.67
C LYS A 92 2.45 -18.44 4.17
N PRO A 93 1.58 -18.92 3.26
CA PRO A 93 0.52 -19.85 3.63
C PRO A 93 1.14 -21.07 4.31
N ASP A 94 0.63 -21.44 5.48
CA ASP A 94 1.03 -22.63 6.20
C ASP A 94 -0.14 -23.64 6.15
N PRO A 95 0.01 -24.78 5.46
CA PRO A 95 -1.06 -25.77 5.35
C PRO A 95 -1.23 -26.61 6.63
N ASP A 96 -0.23 -26.64 7.53
CA ASP A 96 -0.19 -27.55 8.68
C ASP A 96 -0.81 -26.93 9.94
N VAL A 97 -0.79 -25.61 10.03
CA VAL A 97 -1.61 -24.84 10.96
C VAL A 97 -2.57 -24.02 10.13
N ASN A 98 -3.88 -24.25 10.25
CA ASN A 98 -4.90 -23.31 9.75
C ASN A 98 -4.46 -21.90 10.17
N GLY A 99 -3.81 -21.13 9.30
CA GLY A 99 -2.94 -20.05 9.74
C GLY A 99 -1.86 -19.67 8.72
N VAL A 100 -0.94 -18.80 9.14
CA VAL A 100 0.09 -18.22 8.28
C VAL A 100 1.43 -18.21 9.03
N GLY A 101 2.52 -18.49 8.33
CA GLY A 101 3.87 -18.39 8.87
C GLY A 101 4.53 -17.06 8.48
N LEU A 102 5.31 -16.47 9.39
CA LEU A 102 6.22 -15.37 9.02
C LEU A 102 7.34 -15.92 8.14
N SER A 103 7.73 -15.15 7.13
CA SER A 103 8.76 -15.56 6.18
C SER A 103 9.84 -14.51 6.00
N ASN A 104 11.09 -14.96 5.79
CA ASN A 104 12.18 -14.10 5.36
C ASN A 104 12.16 -13.84 3.84
N GLY A 105 11.12 -14.31 3.11
CA GLY A 105 10.93 -14.13 1.67
C GLY A 105 10.98 -15.43 0.85
N GLY A 106 11.27 -15.27 -0.44
CA GLY A 106 11.28 -16.34 -1.43
C GLY A 106 10.00 -16.41 -2.26
N LEU A 107 9.95 -17.38 -3.17
CA LEU A 107 8.78 -17.64 -4.02
C LEU A 107 7.52 -17.85 -3.15
N ASP A 108 6.38 -17.35 -3.66
CA ASP A 108 5.04 -17.45 -3.05
C ASP A 108 4.83 -16.75 -1.70
N THR A 109 5.74 -15.83 -1.33
CA THR A 109 5.56 -14.98 -0.15
C THR A 109 4.58 -13.84 -0.44
N LEU A 110 3.62 -13.62 0.46
CA LEU A 110 2.70 -12.50 0.45
C LEU A 110 3.29 -11.33 1.27
N HIS A 111 3.20 -10.11 0.73
CA HIS A 111 3.83 -8.90 1.30
C HIS A 111 2.84 -7.73 1.36
N PRO A 112 1.80 -7.80 2.22
CA PRO A 112 0.89 -6.67 2.40
C PRO A 112 1.61 -5.48 3.05
N ASP A 113 1.14 -4.27 2.78
CA ASP A 113 1.72 -3.05 3.35
C ASP A 113 1.45 -2.88 4.85
N PHE A 114 0.26 -3.31 5.31
CA PHE A 114 -0.12 -3.15 6.72
C PHE A 114 -1.06 -4.27 7.16
N VAL A 115 -0.77 -4.85 8.32
CA VAL A 115 -1.57 -5.93 8.90
C VAL A 115 -1.91 -5.64 10.34
N VAL A 116 -3.19 -5.78 10.68
CA VAL A 116 -3.66 -5.82 12.07
C VAL A 116 -3.71 -7.27 12.50
N HIS A 117 -3.16 -7.58 13.66
CA HIS A 117 -3.09 -8.92 14.20
C HIS A 117 -3.42 -8.95 15.71
N GLY A 118 -3.60 -10.16 16.26
CA GLY A 118 -3.76 -10.37 17.68
C GLY A 118 -2.60 -9.77 18.48
N THR A 119 -2.87 -9.31 19.71
CA THR A 119 -1.86 -8.66 20.55
C THR A 119 -0.63 -9.55 20.73
N ARG A 120 0.54 -9.07 20.32
CA ARG A 120 1.82 -9.81 20.36
C ARG A 120 1.78 -11.16 19.63
N ASN A 121 0.87 -11.32 18.68
CA ASN A 121 0.74 -12.53 17.86
C ASN A 121 0.59 -12.15 16.38
N ALA A 122 1.73 -11.99 15.69
CA ALA A 122 1.78 -11.56 14.30
C ALA A 122 1.22 -12.56 13.27
N THR A 123 0.96 -13.81 13.68
CA THR A 123 0.35 -14.85 12.82
C THR A 123 -1.16 -14.96 13.00
N ASP A 124 -1.73 -14.35 14.05
CA ASP A 124 -3.18 -14.17 14.22
C ASP A 124 -3.65 -12.95 13.42
N VAL A 125 -3.59 -13.05 12.09
CA VAL A 125 -3.92 -11.97 11.16
C VAL A 125 -5.42 -11.68 11.17
N GLN A 126 -5.77 -10.47 11.59
CA GLN A 126 -7.16 -10.02 11.75
C GLN A 126 -7.64 -9.27 10.51
N CYS A 127 -6.84 -8.34 9.98
CA CYS A 127 -7.20 -7.49 8.85
C CYS A 127 -5.94 -7.14 8.05
N VAL A 128 -6.07 -7.09 6.72
CA VAL A 128 -4.96 -6.81 5.80
C VAL A 128 -5.31 -5.59 4.94
N TYR A 129 -4.38 -4.64 4.90
CA TYR A 129 -4.49 -3.42 4.10
C TYR A 129 -3.29 -3.30 3.15
N GLU A 130 -3.58 -3.02 1.89
CA GLU A 130 -2.61 -2.73 0.83
C GLU A 130 -2.76 -1.27 0.41
N PHE A 131 -1.68 -0.52 0.40
CA PHE A 131 -1.69 0.86 -0.05
C PHE A 131 -1.52 0.89 -1.56
N LYS A 132 -2.37 1.67 -2.25
CA LYS A 132 -2.21 1.92 -3.68
C LYS A 132 -2.28 3.41 -3.95
N PHE A 133 -1.35 3.87 -4.78
CA PHE A 133 -1.30 5.25 -5.27
C PHE A 133 -1.45 5.29 -6.80
N PRO A 134 -2.66 5.04 -7.34
CA PRO A 134 -2.86 5.02 -8.77
C PRO A 134 -2.45 6.34 -9.45
N CYS A 135 -1.68 6.21 -10.54
CA CYS A 135 -1.27 7.35 -11.36
C CYS A 135 -2.17 7.51 -12.58
N LEU A 136 -2.53 6.40 -13.23
CA LEU A 136 -3.41 6.41 -14.41
C LEU A 136 -4.87 6.69 -14.02
N SER A 137 -5.57 7.44 -14.87
CA SER A 137 -6.89 7.98 -14.58
C SER A 137 -7.93 6.91 -14.25
N ASP A 138 -8.00 5.84 -15.03
CA ASP A 138 -8.97 4.76 -14.81
C ASP A 138 -8.72 4.04 -13.46
N HIS A 139 -7.44 3.86 -13.09
CA HIS A 139 -7.06 3.23 -11.83
C HIS A 139 -7.29 4.16 -10.63
N LYS A 140 -7.25 5.48 -10.81
CA LYS A 140 -7.64 6.45 -9.76
C LYS A 140 -9.13 6.36 -9.44
N LEU A 141 -9.97 6.08 -10.44
CA LEU A 141 -11.40 5.90 -10.26
C LEU A 141 -11.72 4.59 -9.55
N ASN A 142 -11.03 3.51 -9.93
CA ASN A 142 -11.18 2.20 -9.32
C ASN A 142 -9.82 1.48 -9.20
N PRO A 143 -9.18 1.50 -8.02
CA PRO A 143 -7.91 0.81 -7.81
C PRO A 143 -7.96 -0.70 -8.06
N LEU A 144 -9.14 -1.33 -7.97
CA LEU A 144 -9.32 -2.77 -8.14
C LEU A 144 -9.13 -3.25 -9.58
N ILE A 145 -9.21 -2.35 -10.58
CA ILE A 145 -9.02 -2.73 -11.99
C ILE A 145 -7.55 -2.73 -12.41
N ALA A 146 -6.65 -2.22 -11.57
CA ALA A 146 -5.23 -2.22 -11.89
C ALA A 146 -4.73 -3.67 -12.06
N PRO A 147 -3.86 -3.95 -13.04
CA PRO A 147 -3.38 -5.31 -13.30
C PRO A 147 -2.81 -5.98 -12.04
N GLY A 148 -3.21 -7.23 -11.80
CA GLY A 148 -2.73 -8.06 -10.68
C GLY A 148 -3.37 -7.75 -9.32
N VAL A 149 -4.03 -6.61 -9.14
CA VAL A 149 -4.58 -6.17 -7.84
C VAL A 149 -5.63 -7.14 -7.28
N ARG A 150 -6.55 -7.62 -8.13
CA ARG A 150 -7.57 -8.60 -7.68
C ARG A 150 -6.94 -9.90 -7.18
N GLY A 151 -5.96 -10.44 -7.92
CA GLY A 151 -5.24 -11.65 -7.52
C GLY A 151 -4.45 -11.45 -6.23
N GLN A 152 -3.83 -10.27 -6.06
CA GLN A 152 -3.13 -9.89 -4.83
C GLN A 152 -4.08 -9.89 -3.62
N LEU A 153 -5.23 -9.22 -3.73
CA LEU A 153 -6.23 -9.18 -2.66
C LEU A 153 -6.83 -10.57 -2.36
N GLN A 154 -7.05 -11.42 -3.38
CA GLN A 154 -7.46 -12.81 -3.16
C GLN A 154 -6.40 -13.61 -2.40
N GLY A 155 -5.12 -13.37 -2.66
CA GLY A 155 -4.01 -13.94 -1.89
C GLY A 155 -4.06 -13.50 -0.42
N TYR A 156 -4.18 -12.19 -0.18
CA TYR A 156 -4.26 -11.63 1.16
C TYR A 156 -5.51 -12.04 1.94
N GLN A 157 -6.64 -12.28 1.25
CA GLN A 157 -7.87 -12.74 1.86
C GLN A 157 -7.70 -14.08 2.59
N LYS A 158 -6.74 -14.92 2.15
CA LYS A 158 -6.39 -16.18 2.81
C LYS A 158 -5.68 -15.97 4.15
N LEU A 159 -5.08 -14.80 4.37
CA LEU A 159 -4.38 -14.48 5.61
C LEU A 159 -5.35 -14.05 6.72
N THR A 160 -6.39 -13.31 6.35
CA THR A 160 -7.29 -12.63 7.29
C THR A 160 -8.56 -13.43 7.57
N ARG A 161 -9.04 -13.38 8.82
CA ARG A 161 -10.28 -14.04 9.26
C ARG A 161 -11.40 -13.10 9.66
N ARG A 162 -11.09 -11.83 9.94
CA ARG A 162 -12.04 -10.89 10.53
C ARG A 162 -12.46 -9.78 9.57
N CYS A 163 -11.52 -9.23 8.82
CA CYS A 163 -11.82 -8.23 7.80
C CYS A 163 -11.63 -8.78 6.38
N PRO A 164 -12.39 -8.27 5.40
CA PRO A 164 -11.97 -8.36 4.00
C PRO A 164 -10.59 -7.73 3.80
N ALA A 165 -9.74 -8.34 2.98
CA ALA A 165 -8.52 -7.68 2.53
C ALA A 165 -8.89 -6.46 1.68
N ALA A 166 -8.28 -5.31 1.97
CA ALA A 166 -8.69 -4.04 1.39
C ALA A 166 -7.51 -3.22 0.85
N ILE A 167 -7.78 -2.42 -0.16
CA ILE A 167 -6.92 -1.36 -0.64
C ILE A 167 -7.24 -0.09 0.13
N VAL A 168 -6.21 0.62 0.57
CA VAL A 168 -6.30 2.01 0.97
C VAL A 168 -5.67 2.87 -0.11
N SER A 169 -6.46 3.74 -0.71
CA SER A 169 -6.04 4.69 -1.73
C SER A 169 -6.40 6.11 -1.29
N PRO A 170 -5.91 7.15 -1.99
CA PRO A 170 -6.30 8.53 -1.69
C PRO A 170 -7.80 8.80 -1.80
N LYS A 171 -8.55 7.94 -2.53
CA LYS A 171 -10.01 8.02 -2.65
C LYS A 171 -10.73 7.41 -1.44
N GLY A 172 -10.08 6.48 -0.73
CA GLY A 172 -10.68 5.76 0.39
C GLY A 172 -10.29 4.29 0.40
N LEU A 173 -11.21 3.47 0.91
CA LEU A 173 -11.01 2.04 1.12
C LEU A 173 -11.86 1.24 0.12
N ASP A 174 -11.23 0.30 -0.57
CA ASP A 174 -11.88 -0.57 -1.56
C ASP A 174 -11.54 -2.05 -1.27
N SER A 175 -12.52 -2.95 -1.26
CA SER A 175 -12.31 -4.39 -1.07
C SER A 175 -13.03 -5.19 -2.16
N LEU A 176 -12.65 -6.46 -2.38
CA LEU A 176 -13.24 -7.28 -3.44
C LEU A 176 -14.74 -7.57 -3.24
N GLU A 177 -15.21 -7.62 -1.99
CA GLU A 177 -16.59 -7.46 -1.48
C GLU A 177 -16.62 -7.88 0.01
N LYS A 178 -17.72 -7.62 0.72
CA LYS A 178 -17.99 -8.08 2.10
C LYS A 178 -18.83 -9.34 2.07
#